data_AF-A0A947QWQ4-F1
#
_entry.id   AF-A0A947QWQ4-F1
#
_cell.length_a   1.000
_cell.length_b   1.000
_cell.length_c   1.000
_cell.angle_alpha   90.00
_cell.angle_beta   90.00
_cell.angle_gamma   90.00
#
_symmetry.space_group_name_H-M   'P 1'
#
loop_
_entity.id
_entity.type
_entity.pdbx_description
1 polymer ?
#
loop_
_entity_poly.entity_id
_entity_poly.type
_entity_poly.pdbx_seq_one_letter_code
_entity_poly.pdbx_strand_id
1 'polypeptide(L)'
;MKTCISCSMPLADESVLGAEVPQGAVCVHCVSEDGRVKSCVEVFEGGVMFFIGAVPNMERDLAEKLTRKNMKSLPYWQENGDECLDGEIATEEEFVDALNKLHG
;
A
#
# COMPACT_ATOMS: atom_id res chain seq x y z
N MET A 1 -10.60 -4.46 -12.30
CA MET A 1 -9.77 -3.23 -12.28
C MET A 1 -8.36 -3.65 -11.94
N LYS A 2 -7.33 -3.16 -12.65
CA LYS A 2 -5.93 -3.42 -12.28
C LYS A 2 -5.61 -2.62 -11.01
N THR A 3 -4.74 -3.15 -10.16
CA THR A 3 -4.26 -2.47 -8.95
C THR A 3 -2.73 -2.42 -8.97
N CYS A 4 -2.18 -1.38 -8.35
CA CYS A 4 -0.74 -1.24 -8.14
C CYS A 4 -0.24 -2.44 -7.33
N ILE A 5 0.75 -3.16 -7.85
CA ILE A 5 1.33 -4.34 -7.20
C ILE A 5 2.17 -4.03 -5.95
N SER A 6 2.28 -2.75 -5.58
CA SER A 6 3.07 -2.26 -4.44
C SER A 6 2.20 -1.63 -3.32
N CYS A 7 1.05 -1.03 -3.65
CA CYS A 7 0.21 -0.39 -2.62
C CYS A 7 -1.30 -0.68 -2.73
N SER A 8 -1.73 -1.54 -3.65
CA SER A 8 -3.16 -1.82 -3.95
C SER A 8 -3.96 -0.65 -4.54
N MET A 9 -3.33 0.51 -4.80
CA MET A 9 -4.02 1.64 -5.42
C MET A 9 -4.67 1.23 -6.75
N PRO A 10 -5.96 1.56 -6.97
CA PRO A 10 -6.61 1.39 -8.26
C PRO A 10 -5.86 2.07 -9.41
N LEU A 11 -5.57 1.31 -10.46
CA LEU A 11 -5.02 1.84 -11.72
C LEU A 11 -6.19 2.07 -12.69
N ALA A 12 -6.96 3.12 -12.42
CA ALA A 12 -8.21 3.42 -13.14
C ALA A 12 -7.96 3.91 -14.57
N ASP A 13 -6.84 4.58 -14.81
CA ASP A 13 -6.43 5.12 -16.11
C ASP A 13 -4.90 5.32 -16.18
N GLU A 14 -4.40 5.75 -17.34
CA GLU A 14 -2.96 5.92 -17.61
C GLU A 14 -2.31 7.03 -16.77
N SER A 15 -3.05 8.02 -16.27
CA SER A 15 -2.48 9.14 -15.50
C SER A 15 -1.97 8.71 -14.12
N VAL A 16 -2.47 7.58 -13.60
CA VAL A 16 -2.03 7.01 -12.33
C VAL A 16 -0.99 5.91 -12.49
N LEU A 17 -0.63 5.54 -13.73
CA LEU A 17 0.41 4.56 -14.02
C LEU A 17 1.79 5.21 -13.93
N GLY A 18 2.66 4.67 -13.08
CA GLY A 18 4.03 5.19 -12.88
C GLY A 18 5.09 4.39 -13.62
N ALA A 19 5.03 3.05 -13.50
CA ALA A 19 5.97 2.15 -14.15
C ALA A 19 5.35 0.76 -14.36
N GLU A 20 5.90 0.03 -15.32
CA GLU A 20 5.68 -1.41 -15.46
C GLU A 20 6.99 -2.14 -15.13
N VAL A 21 6.93 -3.03 -14.14
CA VAL A 21 8.04 -3.92 -13.76
C VAL A 21 7.67 -5.36 -14.14
N PRO A 22 8.61 -6.33 -14.17
CA PRO A 22 8.32 -7.70 -14.56
C PRO A 22 7.16 -8.36 -13.79
N GLN A 23 6.96 -7.97 -12.53
CA GLN A 23 5.89 -8.48 -11.67
C GLN A 23 4.52 -7.84 -11.95
N GLY A 24 4.47 -6.69 -12.64
CA GLY A 24 3.23 -5.97 -12.93
C GLY A 24 3.33 -4.45 -12.86
N ALA A 25 2.17 -3.79 -12.84
CA ALA A 25 2.04 -2.34 -12.91
C ALA A 25 2.11 -1.66 -11.54
N VAL A 26 2.79 -0.52 -11.47
CA VAL A 26 3.02 0.28 -10.27
C VAL A 26 2.50 1.69 -10.49
N CYS A 27 1.80 2.26 -9.51
CA CYS A 27 1.25 3.61 -9.63
C CYS A 27 2.31 4.70 -9.48
N VAL A 28 2.00 5.91 -9.97
CA VAL A 28 2.88 7.10 -9.89
C VAL A 28 3.33 7.43 -8.46
N HIS A 29 2.56 7.07 -7.43
CA HIS A 29 2.93 7.35 -6.04
C HIS A 29 3.98 6.38 -5.48
N CYS A 30 4.09 5.18 -6.05
CA CYS A 30 5.05 4.16 -5.64
C CYS A 30 6.32 4.16 -6.51
N VAL A 31 6.43 5.10 -7.45
CA VAL A 31 7.59 5.23 -8.34
C VAL A 31 8.36 6.50 -8.00
N SER A 32 9.68 6.41 -7.91
CA SER A 32 10.60 7.54 -7.73
C SER A 32 10.83 8.28 -9.04
N GLU A 33 11.41 9.48 -8.98
CA GLU A 33 11.68 10.31 -10.16
C GLU A 33 12.59 9.63 -11.20
N ASP A 34 13.42 8.68 -10.77
CA ASP A 34 14.28 7.87 -11.64
C ASP A 34 13.58 6.64 -12.25
N GLY A 35 12.26 6.49 -12.03
CA GLY A 35 11.44 5.43 -12.61
C GLY A 35 11.51 4.10 -11.87
N ARG A 36 12.16 4.02 -10.70
CA ARG A 36 12.21 2.81 -9.88
C ARG A 36 11.05 2.76 -8.90
N VAL A 37 10.70 1.56 -8.43
CA VAL A 37 9.79 1.44 -7.29
C VAL A 37 10.48 2.01 -6.06
N LYS A 38 9.78 2.85 -5.30
CA LYS A 38 10.29 3.45 -4.06
C LYS A 38 10.65 2.37 -3.03
N SER A 39 11.46 2.76 -2.05
CA SER A 39 11.86 1.86 -0.98
C SER A 39 10.65 1.36 -0.17
N CYS A 40 10.81 0.22 0.51
CA CYS A 40 9.82 -0.34 1.42
C CYS A 40 9.29 0.72 2.40
N VAL A 41 10.21 1.45 3.05
CA VAL A 41 9.89 2.47 4.05
C VAL A 41 9.06 3.60 3.45
N GLU A 42 9.41 4.09 2.26
CA GLU A 42 8.65 5.18 1.62
C GLU A 42 7.22 4.75 1.24
N VAL A 43 7.06 3.53 0.68
CA VAL A 43 5.72 3.02 0.33
C VAL A 43 4.92 2.72 1.59
N PHE A 44 5.56 2.20 2.63
CA PHE A 44 4.94 1.96 3.92
C PHE A 44 4.43 3.26 4.55
N GLU A 45 5.28 4.29 4.69
CA GLU A 45 4.86 5.59 5.23
C GLU A 45 3.75 6.23 4.39
N GLY A 46 3.81 6.11 3.06
CA GLY A 46 2.73 6.56 2.17
C GLY A 46 1.40 5.85 2.45
N GLY A 47 1.42 4.53 2.65
CA GLY A 47 0.24 3.75 3.02
C GLY A 47 -0.32 4.10 4.40
N VAL A 48 0.55 4.31 5.38
CA VAL A 48 0.17 4.74 6.74
C VAL A 48 -0.53 6.10 6.69
N MET A 49 0.03 7.06 5.95
CA MET A 49 -0.58 8.38 5.77
C MET A 49 -1.89 8.33 5.01
N PHE A 50 -2.02 7.42 4.03
CA PHE A 50 -3.29 7.20 3.34
C PHE A 50 -4.37 6.73 4.32
N PHE A 51 -4.14 5.69 5.12
CA PHE A 51 -5.15 5.21 6.07
C PHE A 51 -5.52 6.26 7.12
N ILE A 52 -4.54 7.01 7.63
CA ILE A 52 -4.79 8.12 8.56
C ILE A 52 -5.68 9.20 7.93
N GLY A 53 -5.41 9.57 6.68
CA GLY A 53 -6.18 10.62 6.00
C GLY A 53 -7.55 10.17 5.51
N ALA A 54 -7.70 8.88 5.15
CA ALA A 54 -8.89 8.37 4.49
C ALA A 54 -9.92 7.74 5.44
N VAL A 55 -9.50 7.29 6.63
CA VAL A 55 -10.40 6.67 7.61
C VAL A 55 -10.57 7.58 8.83
N PRO A 56 -11.80 8.00 9.19
CA PRO A 56 -12.04 8.86 10.34
C PRO A 56 -11.53 8.26 11.66
N ASN A 57 -10.87 9.08 12.47
CA ASN A 57 -10.30 8.70 13.77
C ASN A 57 -9.32 7.51 13.71
N MET A 58 -8.59 7.39 12.60
CA MET A 58 -7.57 6.36 12.45
C MET A 58 -6.32 6.70 13.26
N GLU A 59 -5.99 5.84 14.21
CA GLU A 59 -4.74 5.92 14.97
C GLU A 59 -3.57 5.36 14.16
N ARG A 60 -2.38 5.93 14.36
CA ARG A 60 -1.18 5.54 13.61
C ARG A 60 -0.85 4.06 13.76
N ASP A 61 -0.91 3.52 14.96
CA ASP A 61 -0.59 2.11 15.23
C ASP A 61 -1.48 1.16 14.41
N LEU A 62 -2.77 1.47 14.27
CA LEU A 62 -3.68 0.67 13.45
C LEU A 62 -3.39 0.86 11.95
N ALA A 63 -3.13 2.10 11.51
CA ALA A 63 -2.75 2.38 10.13
C ALA A 63 -1.47 1.63 9.70
N GLU A 64 -0.49 1.52 10.60
CA GLU A 64 0.72 0.72 10.39
C GLU A 64 0.41 -0.77 10.23
N LYS A 65 -0.40 -1.34 11.12
CA LYS A 65 -0.84 -2.74 11.05
C LYS A 65 -1.60 -3.05 9.76
N LEU A 66 -2.50 -2.16 9.34
CA LEU A 66 -3.26 -2.27 8.09
C LEU A 66 -2.35 -2.19 6.87
N THR A 67 -1.42 -1.23 6.86
CA THR A 67 -0.45 -1.05 5.77
C THR A 67 0.45 -2.26 5.62
N ARG A 68 0.98 -2.78 6.73
CA ARG A 68 1.80 -4.00 6.75
C ARG A 68 1.03 -5.20 6.19
N LYS A 69 -0.22 -5.40 6.64
CA LYS A 69 -1.09 -6.46 6.12
C LYS A 69 -1.32 -6.33 4.62
N ASN A 70 -1.65 -5.13 4.14
CA ASN A 70 -1.87 -4.86 2.73
C ASN A 70 -0.60 -5.14 1.91
N MET A 71 0.52 -4.52 2.26
CA MET A 71 1.78 -4.68 1.52
C MET A 71 2.26 -6.13 1.46
N LYS A 72 2.20 -6.89 2.57
CA LYS A 72 2.60 -8.32 2.59
C LYS A 72 1.78 -9.20 1.66
N SER A 73 0.55 -8.81 1.33
CA SER A 73 -0.31 -9.57 0.41
C SER A 73 0.01 -9.31 -1.07
N LEU A 74 0.84 -8.31 -1.37
CA LEU A 74 1.05 -7.85 -2.73
C LEU A 74 2.28 -8.49 -3.40
N PRO A 75 2.20 -8.78 -4.71
CA PRO A 75 3.25 -9.51 -5.43
C PRO A 75 4.64 -8.87 -5.32
N TYR A 76 4.73 -7.54 -5.39
CA TYR A 76 6.04 -6.85 -5.34
C TYR A 76 6.78 -7.14 -4.03
N TRP A 77 6.08 -7.11 -2.90
CA TRP A 77 6.68 -7.27 -1.57
C TRP A 77 6.85 -8.72 -1.13
N GLN A 78 6.22 -9.67 -1.82
CA GLN A 78 6.53 -11.09 -1.62
C GLN A 78 7.93 -11.45 -2.14
N GLU A 79 8.43 -10.71 -3.14
CA GLU A 79 9.78 -10.88 -3.69
C GLU A 79 10.79 -9.85 -3.17
N ASN A 80 10.33 -8.65 -2.79
CA ASN A 80 11.18 -7.51 -2.42
C ASN A 80 10.88 -6.97 -1.00
N GLY A 81 10.33 -7.81 -0.13
CA GLY A 81 10.04 -7.45 1.26
C GLY A 81 11.31 -7.07 2.02
N ASP A 82 11.17 -6.12 2.95
CA ASP A 82 12.25 -5.58 3.78
C ASP A 82 11.79 -5.51 5.25
N GLU A 83 12.70 -5.20 6.17
CA GLU A 83 12.47 -5.05 7.62
C GLU A 83 11.35 -4.05 7.94
N CYS A 84 11.03 -3.13 7.01
CA CYS A 84 9.90 -2.21 7.17
C CYS A 84 8.54 -2.93 7.30
N LEU A 85 8.45 -4.16 6.77
CA LEU A 85 7.25 -5.00 6.89
C LEU A 85 7.29 -5.91 8.13
N ASP A 86 8.33 -5.86 8.95
CA ASP A 86 8.35 -6.59 10.21
C ASP A 86 7.46 -5.93 11.26
N GLY A 87 6.92 -6.74 12.17
CA GLY A 87 6.02 -6.30 13.23
C GLY A 87 4.57 -6.75 13.04
N GLU A 88 3.71 -6.21 13.91
CA GLU A 88 2.30 -6.60 13.98
C GLU A 88 1.56 -6.24 12.68
N ILE A 89 0.63 -7.13 12.32
CA ILE A 89 -0.30 -6.94 11.21
C ILE A 89 -1.72 -6.85 11.76
N ALA A 90 -2.62 -6.19 11.05
CA ALA A 90 -4.01 -6.12 11.45
C ALA A 90 -4.65 -7.51 11.41
N THR A 91 -5.57 -7.76 12.34
CA THR A 91 -6.47 -8.91 12.28
C THR A 91 -7.38 -8.82 11.04
N GLU A 92 -8.12 -9.90 10.74
CA GLU A 92 -9.10 -9.85 9.66
C GLU A 92 -10.24 -8.89 9.96
N GLU A 93 -10.71 -8.88 11.21
CA GLU A 93 -11.77 -7.97 11.67
C GLU A 93 -11.36 -6.50 11.54
N GLU A 94 -10.17 -6.13 12.04
CA GLU A 94 -9.63 -4.77 11.92
C GLU A 94 -9.49 -4.33 10.45
N PHE A 95 -9.03 -5.24 9.59
CA PHE A 95 -8.83 -4.95 8.17
C PHE A 95 -10.17 -4.71 7.45
N VAL A 96 -11.16 -5.58 7.68
CA VAL A 96 -12.50 -5.45 7.10
C VAL A 96 -13.20 -4.19 7.62
N ASP A 97 -13.12 -3.89 8.91
CA ASP A 97 -13.71 -2.66 9.49
C ASP A 97 -13.12 -1.40 8.86
N ALA A 98 -11.79 -1.33 8.69
CA ALA A 98 -11.14 -0.21 8.04
C ALA A 98 -11.58 -0.04 6.57
N LEU A 99 -11.70 -1.14 5.81
CA LEU A 99 -12.17 -1.11 4.43
C LEU A 99 -13.64 -0.68 4.30
N ASN A 100 -14.50 -1.09 5.23
CA ASN A 100 -15.89 -0.66 5.25
C ASN A 100 -16.00 0.85 5.49
N LYS A 101 -15.15 1.41 6.35
CA LYS A 101 -15.09 2.87 6.60
C LYS A 101 -14.52 3.65 5.42
N LEU A 102 -13.66 3.04 4.62
CA LEU A 102 -13.07 3.67 3.43
C LEU A 102 -14.09 3.82 2.28
N HIS A 103 -15.05 2.92 2.18
CA HIS A 103 -16.08 2.90 1.14
C HIS A 103 -17.45 3.45 1.60
N GLY A 104 -17.54 3.88 2.86
CA GLY A 104 -18.77 4.32 3.54
C GLY A 104 -19.01 5.82 3.49
#